data_AF-A0A0N0MQM5-F1
#
_entry.id   AF-A0A0N0MQM5-F1
#
_cell.length_a   1.000
_cell.length_b   1.000
_cell.length_c   1.000
_cell.angle_alpha   90.00
_cell.angle_beta   90.00
_cell.angle_gamma   90.00
#
_symmetry.space_group_name_H-M   'P 1'
#
loop_
_entity.id
_entity.type
_entity.pdbx_description
1 polymer ?
#
loop_
_entity_poly.entity_id
_entity_poly.type
_entity_poly.pdbx_seq_one_letter_code
_entity_poly.pdbx_strand_id
1 'polypeptide(L)'
;MFERFTEDARAVVAGAITHCERAGDREVGEAHLLLALLDREGSRAAFALAALGSADLGDPARRREAVARDLAEARRRGGLTRADADALSGLGIDLAEIVSRVEEAHGEGALAPEGTGVEPRGVGWEHDG
;
A
#
# COMPACT_ATOMS: atom_id res chain seq x y z
N MET A 1 -9.06 -17.53 -12.80
CA MET A 1 -8.38 -17.91 -11.52
C MET A 1 -9.17 -17.48 -10.27
N PHE A 2 -9.95 -16.39 -10.34
CA PHE A 2 -10.74 -15.91 -9.21
C PHE A 2 -11.98 -16.75 -8.87
N GLU A 3 -12.23 -17.84 -9.60
CA GLU A 3 -13.40 -18.71 -9.42
C GLU A 3 -13.33 -19.46 -8.08
N ARG A 4 -12.13 -19.62 -7.52
CA ARG A 4 -11.91 -20.24 -6.20
C ARG A 4 -11.98 -19.27 -5.03
N PHE A 5 -12.01 -17.96 -5.30
CA PHE A 5 -12.10 -16.95 -4.24
C PHE A 5 -13.53 -16.85 -3.74
N THR A 6 -13.69 -16.43 -2.49
CA THR A 6 -14.99 -15.96 -2.03
C THR A 6 -15.35 -14.68 -2.77
N GLU A 7 -16.63 -14.33 -2.76
CA GLU A 7 -17.09 -13.03 -3.26
C GLU A 7 -16.34 -11.87 -2.58
N ASP A 8 -16.16 -11.95 -1.26
CA ASP A 8 -15.42 -10.94 -0.51
C ASP A 8 -13.97 -10.79 -0.96
N ALA A 9 -13.28 -11.90 -1.22
CA ALA A 9 -11.90 -11.88 -1.70
C ALA A 9 -11.80 -11.32 -3.12
N ARG A 10 -12.76 -11.61 -4.01
CA ARG A 10 -12.83 -10.98 -5.33
C ARG A 10 -13.02 -9.47 -5.24
N ALA A 11 -13.91 -9.01 -4.37
CA ALA A 11 -14.14 -7.58 -4.15
C ALA A 11 -12.89 -6.86 -3.65
N VAL A 12 -12.11 -7.48 -2.76
CA VAL A 12 -10.82 -6.93 -2.29
C VAL A 12 -9.83 -6.81 -3.44
N VAL A 13 -9.69 -7.82 -4.29
CA VAL A 13 -8.75 -7.74 -5.43
C VAL A 13 -9.17 -6.64 -6.41
N ALA A 14 -10.46 -6.52 -6.70
CA ALA A 14 -10.96 -5.43 -7.54
C ALA A 14 -10.65 -4.04 -6.92
N GLY A 15 -10.86 -3.88 -5.61
CA GLY A 15 -10.50 -2.65 -4.90
C GLY A 15 -9.00 -2.37 -4.91
N ALA A 16 -8.15 -3.40 -4.85
CA ALA A 16 -6.71 -3.25 -4.89
C ALA A 16 -6.23 -2.74 -6.26
N ILE A 17 -6.88 -3.14 -7.35
CA ILE A 17 -6.64 -2.57 -8.68
C ILE A 17 -6.95 -1.07 -8.68
N THR A 18 -8.09 -0.66 -8.11
CA THR A 18 -8.44 0.77 -7.99
C THR A 18 -7.39 1.55 -7.18
N HIS A 19 -6.83 0.98 -6.11
CA HIS A 19 -5.76 1.62 -5.34
C HIS A 19 -4.45 1.72 -6.14
N CYS A 20 -4.10 0.67 -6.88
CA CYS A 20 -2.93 0.65 -7.77
C CYS A 20 -3.01 1.75 -8.83
N GLU A 21 -4.16 1.89 -9.49
CA GLU A 21 -4.41 2.93 -10.49
C GLU A 21 -4.31 4.34 -9.88
N ARG A 22 -4.90 4.55 -8.70
CA ARG A 22 -4.81 5.83 -7.98
C ARG A 22 -3.39 6.17 -7.55
N ALA A 23 -2.58 5.17 -7.22
CA ALA A 23 -1.18 5.34 -6.88
C ALA A 23 -0.28 5.54 -8.11
N GLY A 24 -0.80 5.34 -9.33
CA GLY A 24 -0.01 5.39 -10.57
C GLY A 24 0.93 4.19 -10.72
N ASP A 25 0.68 3.11 -9.98
CA ASP A 25 1.51 1.91 -10.02
C ASP A 25 1.13 1.00 -11.18
N ARG A 26 2.15 0.32 -11.73
CA ARG A 26 1.98 -0.63 -12.84
C ARG A 26 1.50 -2.00 -12.37
N GLU A 27 1.64 -2.30 -11.08
CA GLU A 27 1.37 -3.62 -10.51
C GLU A 27 0.70 -3.53 -9.15
N VAL A 28 -0.24 -4.45 -8.88
CA VAL A 28 -0.92 -4.55 -7.60
C VAL A 28 0.03 -5.17 -6.56
N GLY A 29 0.60 -4.33 -5.69
CA GLY A 29 1.35 -4.76 -4.51
C GLY A 29 0.52 -4.97 -3.23
N GLU A 30 1.20 -5.38 -2.17
CA GLU A 30 0.62 -5.65 -0.84
C GLU A 30 -0.07 -4.42 -0.23
N ALA A 31 0.49 -3.22 -0.44
CA ALA A 31 -0.09 -1.96 0.01
C ALA A 31 -1.49 -1.73 -0.55
N HIS A 32 -1.70 -2.02 -1.84
CA HIS A 32 -3.00 -1.88 -2.50
C HIS A 32 -4.02 -2.88 -1.97
N LEU A 33 -3.59 -4.12 -1.71
CA LEU A 33 -4.43 -5.15 -1.09
C LEU A 33 -4.83 -4.76 0.33
N LEU A 34 -3.90 -4.26 1.13
CA LEU A 34 -4.17 -3.83 2.50
C LEU A 34 -5.19 -2.67 2.53
N LEU A 35 -5.05 -1.69 1.66
CA LEU A 35 -6.01 -0.59 1.53
C LEU A 35 -7.40 -1.09 1.10
N ALA A 36 -7.46 -2.03 0.16
CA ALA A 36 -8.72 -2.62 -0.27
C ALA A 36 -9.40 -3.46 0.82
N LEU A 37 -8.62 -4.14 1.68
CA LEU A 37 -9.14 -4.84 2.86
C LEU A 37 -9.74 -3.86 3.87
N LEU A 38 -9.13 -2.68 4.03
CA LEU A 38 -9.61 -1.62 4.94
C LEU A 38 -10.86 -0.91 4.43
N ASP A 39 -11.04 -0.78 3.11
CA ASP A 39 -12.29 -0.26 2.52
C ASP A 39 -13.50 -1.15 2.82
N ARG A 40 -13.27 -2.44 3.15
CA ARG A 40 -14.33 -3.42 3.43
C ARG A 40 -14.71 -3.41 4.91
N GLU A 41 -15.41 -2.36 5.32
CA GLU A 41 -15.98 -2.26 6.66
C GLU A 41 -16.88 -3.45 7.00
N GLY A 42 -16.84 -3.88 8.27
CA GLY A 42 -17.62 -5.03 8.75
C GLY A 42 -17.14 -6.40 8.27
N SER A 43 -16.12 -6.47 7.41
CA SER A 43 -15.54 -7.74 6.97
C SER A 43 -14.71 -8.41 8.08
N ARG A 44 -14.51 -9.73 7.97
CA ARG A 44 -13.65 -10.48 8.91
C ARG A 44 -12.20 -9.95 8.90
N ALA A 45 -11.73 -9.50 7.74
CA ALA A 45 -10.40 -8.92 7.61
C ALA A 45 -10.30 -7.56 8.31
N ALA A 46 -11.29 -6.68 8.14
CA ALA A 46 -11.34 -5.40 8.85
C ALA A 46 -11.39 -5.61 10.39
N PHE A 47 -12.12 -6.63 10.85
CA PHE A 47 -12.13 -7.02 12.27
C PHE A 47 -10.76 -7.53 12.75
N ALA A 48 -10.13 -8.44 11.99
CA ALA A 48 -8.80 -8.96 12.33
C ALA A 48 -7.74 -7.85 12.38
N LEU A 49 -7.75 -6.94 11.41
CA LEU A 49 -6.87 -5.76 11.40
C LEU A 49 -7.12 -4.87 12.62
N ALA A 50 -8.40 -4.65 13.01
CA ALA A 50 -8.74 -3.94 14.24
C ALA A 50 -8.06 -4.56 15.46
N ALA A 51 -8.18 -5.87 15.60
CA ALA A 51 -7.67 -6.62 16.75
C ALA A 51 -6.13 -6.59 16.85
N LEU A 52 -5.41 -6.46 15.72
CA LEU A 52 -3.95 -6.45 15.66
C LEU A 52 -3.29 -5.12 16.05
N GLY A 53 -4.04 -4.18 16.64
CA GLY A 53 -3.50 -2.92 17.14
C GLY A 53 -3.93 -1.69 16.34
N SER A 54 -4.75 -1.87 15.31
CA SER A 54 -5.42 -0.73 14.68
C SER A 54 -6.62 -0.21 15.49
N ALA A 55 -6.96 -0.88 16.60
CA ALA A 55 -8.07 -0.54 17.49
C ALA A 55 -7.93 0.83 18.18
N ASP A 56 -6.71 1.30 18.46
CA ASP A 56 -6.46 2.59 19.13
C ASP A 56 -7.02 3.79 18.36
N LEU A 57 -7.23 3.64 17.05
CA LEU A 57 -7.75 4.71 16.20
C LEU A 57 -9.26 4.88 16.29
N GLY A 58 -9.99 3.94 16.92
CA GLY A 58 -11.44 3.96 17.26
C GLY A 58 -12.42 4.02 16.07
N ASP A 59 -12.10 4.85 15.09
CA ASP A 59 -12.82 5.14 13.86
C ASP A 59 -12.14 4.40 12.68
N PRO A 60 -12.88 3.53 11.96
CA PRO A 60 -12.40 2.86 10.74
C PRO A 60 -11.81 3.82 9.70
N ALA A 61 -12.38 5.02 9.53
CA ALA A 61 -11.91 6.00 8.56
C ALA A 61 -10.54 6.57 8.96
N ARG A 62 -10.36 6.94 10.23
CA ARG A 62 -9.06 7.39 10.76
C ARG A 62 -7.99 6.33 10.67
N ARG A 63 -8.37 5.08 10.93
CA ARG A 63 -7.46 3.94 10.76
C ARG A 63 -6.97 3.81 9.33
N ARG A 64 -7.89 3.84 8.38
CA ARG A 64 -7.57 3.76 6.96
C ARG A 64 -6.65 4.90 6.54
N GLU A 65 -6.97 6.13 6.95
CA GLU A 65 -6.13 7.30 6.66
C GLU A 65 -4.73 7.17 7.26
N ALA A 66 -4.62 6.64 8.49
CA ALA A 66 -3.34 6.39 9.12
C ALA A 66 -2.50 5.38 8.34
N VAL A 67 -3.09 4.23 8.00
CA VAL A 67 -2.40 3.20 7.20
C VAL A 67 -1.99 3.75 5.83
N ALA A 68 -2.87 4.50 5.16
CA ALA A 68 -2.57 5.10 3.86
C ALA A 68 -1.38 6.07 3.93
N ARG A 69 -1.32 6.90 4.97
CA ARG A 69 -0.19 7.82 5.19
C ARG A 69 1.11 7.07 5.45
N ASP A 70 1.09 6.06 6.31
CA ASP A 70 2.28 5.31 6.69
C ASP A 70 2.82 4.51 5.48
N LEU A 71 1.94 3.96 4.64
CA LEU A 71 2.31 3.33 3.37
C LEU A 71 2.92 4.33 2.37
N ALA A 72 2.33 5.52 2.24
CA ALA A 72 2.86 6.57 1.37
C ALA A 72 4.25 7.03 1.84
N GLU A 73 4.45 7.16 3.14
CA GLU A 73 5.73 7.55 3.73
C GLU A 73 6.80 6.47 3.53
N ALA A 74 6.46 5.19 3.77
CA ALA A 74 7.37 4.08 3.49
C ALA A 74 7.77 4.04 2.01
N ARG A 75 6.81 4.25 1.09
CA ARG A 75 7.07 4.34 -0.35
C ARG A 75 8.03 5.48 -0.69
N ARG A 76 7.80 6.67 -0.12
CA ARG A 76 8.63 7.87 -0.33
C ARG A 76 10.09 7.63 0.08
N ARG A 77 10.32 6.84 1.13
CA ARG A 77 11.65 6.43 1.60
C ARG A 77 12.22 5.22 0.84
N GLY A 78 11.61 4.81 -0.27
CA GLY A 78 12.06 3.67 -1.07
C GLY A 78 11.85 2.30 -0.40
N GLY A 79 10.84 2.18 0.46
CA GLY A 79 10.51 0.93 1.15
C GLY A 79 11.25 0.73 2.47
N LEU A 80 12.06 1.69 2.92
CA LEU A 80 12.74 1.63 4.21
C LEU A 80 11.75 1.74 5.36
N THR A 81 11.88 0.84 6.32
CA THR A 81 11.05 0.81 7.52
C THR A 81 11.42 1.93 8.49
N ARG A 82 10.58 2.17 9.50
CA ARG A 82 10.92 3.08 10.59
C ARG A 82 12.16 2.61 11.37
N ALA A 83 12.31 1.31 11.56
CA ALA A 83 13.49 0.75 12.22
C ALA A 83 14.76 1.00 11.41
N ASP A 84 14.69 0.95 10.07
CA ASP A 84 15.81 1.31 9.20
C ASP A 84 16.18 2.79 9.33
N ALA A 85 15.17 3.68 9.35
CA ALA A 85 15.37 5.11 9.54
C ALA A 85 16.05 5.42 10.90
N ASP A 86 15.59 4.76 11.97
CA ASP A 86 16.16 4.91 13.31
C ASP A 86 17.60 4.36 13.37
N ALA A 87 17.86 3.23 12.72
CA ALA A 87 19.20 2.66 12.63
C ALA A 87 20.17 3.57 11.88
N LEU A 88 19.73 4.16 10.76
CA LEU A 88 20.49 5.15 9.99
C LEU A 88 20.78 6.41 10.81
N SER A 89 19.80 6.90 11.58
CA SER A 89 20.00 8.02 12.48
C SER A 89 21.07 7.73 13.55
N GLY A 90 21.11 6.50 14.07
CA GLY A 90 22.18 6.05 14.96
C GLY A 90 23.58 6.09 14.35
N LEU A 91 23.69 6.05 13.02
CA LEU A 91 24.93 6.23 12.26
C LEU A 91 25.18 7.69 11.84
N GLY A 92 24.32 8.62 12.24
CA GLY A 92 24.40 10.04 11.87
C GLY A 92 23.82 10.35 10.47
N ILE A 93 23.03 9.43 9.91
CA ILE A 93 22.41 9.59 8.58
C ILE A 93 20.96 10.04 8.77
N ASP A 94 20.66 11.28 8.38
CA ASP A 94 19.29 11.79 8.35
C ASP A 94 18.59 11.36 7.05
N LEU A 95 17.80 10.29 7.14
CA LEU A 95 17.07 9.75 5.99
C LEU A 95 16.06 10.75 5.43
N ALA A 96 15.40 11.56 6.27
CA ALA A 96 14.40 12.51 5.81
C ALA A 96 15.05 13.61 4.96
N GLU A 97 16.21 14.11 5.39
CA GLU A 97 17.01 15.06 4.63
C GLU A 97 17.48 14.47 3.29
N ILE A 98 17.95 13.21 3.28
CA ILE A 98 18.36 12.54 2.04
C ILE A 98 17.20 12.44 1.06
N VAL A 99 16.04 11.97 1.52
CA VAL A 99 14.83 11.86 0.68
C VAL A 99 14.46 13.24 0.12
N SER A 100 14.43 14.29 0.96
CA SER A 100 14.13 15.65 0.50
C SER A 100 15.06 16.12 -0.61
N ARG A 101 16.38 15.96 -0.43
CA ARG A 101 17.37 16.36 -1.44
C ARG A 101 17.25 15.57 -2.74
N VAL A 102 16.97 14.28 -2.64
CA VAL A 102 16.78 13.43 -3.82
C VAL A 102 15.54 13.89 -4.60
N GLU A 103 14.44 14.20 -3.91
CA GLU A 103 13.23 14.68 -4.57
C GLU A 103 13.37 16.09 -5.15
N GLU A 104 14.09 16.99 -4.47
CA GLU A 104 14.42 18.30 -5.02
C GLU A 104 15.19 18.19 -6.35
N ALA A 105 16.05 17.19 -6.47
CA ALA A 105 16.86 16.96 -7.67
C ALA A 105 16.14 16.14 -8.76
N HIS A 106 15.29 15.20 -8.37
CA HIS A 106 14.77 14.15 -9.27
C HIS A 106 13.23 14.07 -9.34
N GLY A 107 12.52 14.89 -8.56
CA GLY A 107 11.07 14.91 -8.47
C GLY A 107 10.53 14.14 -7.25
N GLU A 108 9.31 14.48 -6.83
CA GLU A 108 8.65 13.83 -5.69
C GLU A 108 8.53 12.32 -5.89
N GLY A 109 8.84 11.54 -4.84
CA GLY A 109 8.80 10.09 -4.91
C GLY A 109 9.87 9.47 -5.79
N ALA A 110 10.97 10.16 -6.11
CA ALA A 110 12.06 9.63 -6.93
C ALA A 110 12.72 8.33 -6.40
N LEU A 111 12.56 8.04 -5.10
CA LEU A 111 13.03 6.80 -4.48
C LEU A 111 11.98 5.69 -4.45
N ALA A 112 10.74 5.96 -4.86
CA ALA A 112 9.70 4.96 -4.89
C ALA A 112 10.13 3.78 -5.77
N PRO A 113 9.87 2.54 -5.35
CA PRO A 113 10.27 1.37 -6.13
C PRO A 113 9.63 1.43 -7.51
N GLU A 114 10.45 1.38 -8.57
CA GLU A 114 9.93 1.13 -9.90
C GLU A 114 9.34 -0.28 -9.90
N GLY A 115 8.03 -0.41 -10.17
CA GLY A 115 7.37 -1.72 -10.22
C GLY A 115 8.23 -2.72 -11.02
N THR A 116 8.66 -3.80 -10.37
CA THR A 116 9.54 -4.80 -10.97
C THR A 116 8.79 -5.47 -12.11
N GLY A 117 8.95 -4.95 -13.32
CA GLY A 117 8.11 -5.30 -14.46
C GLY A 117 8.12 -6.80 -14.73
N VAL A 118 7.00 -7.45 -14.44
CA VAL A 118 6.63 -8.69 -15.11
C VAL A 118 5.69 -8.31 -16.24
N GLU A 119 6.13 -8.57 -17.47
CA GLU A 119 5.41 -8.27 -18.72
C GLU A 119 3.95 -8.75 -18.63
N PRO A 120 2.94 -7.89 -18.87
CA PRO A 120 1.55 -8.24 -18.66
C PRO A 120 1.11 -9.29 -19.69
N ARG A 121 1.02 -10.55 -19.25
CA ARG A 121 0.28 -11.57 -20.00
C ARG A 121 -1.20 -11.29 -19.82
N GLY A 122 -1.78 -10.63 -20.83
CA GLY A 122 -3.19 -10.27 -20.86
C GLY A 122 -4.09 -11.46 -20.51
N VAL A 123 -4.89 -11.29 -19.46
CA VAL A 123 -6.00 -12.19 -19.14
C VAL A 123 -7.25 -11.35 -19.32
N GLY A 124 -7.98 -11.63 -20.41
CA GLY A 124 -9.27 -11.01 -20.69
C GLY A 124 -10.28 -11.47 -19.64
N TRP A 125 -10.96 -10.50 -19.01
CA TRP A 125 -12.07 -10.76 -18.11
C TRP A 125 -13.36 -10.59 -18.92
N GLU A 126 -13.87 -11.69 -19.47
CA GLU A 126 -15.23 -11.72 -20.01
C GLU A 126 -16.19 -11.60 -18.83
N HIS A 127 -16.94 -10.49 -18.82
CA HIS A 127 -18.10 -10.29 -17.97
C HIS A 127 -19.24 -11.12 -18.54
N ASP A 128 -19.58 -12.23 -17.88
CA ASP A 128 -20.92 -12.81 -18.01
C ASP A 128 -21.75 -12.40 -16.80
N GLY A 129 -22.86 -11.72 -17.09
CA GLY A 129 -23.92 -11.34 -16.15
C GLY A 129 -25.04 -12.36 -16.07
#